data_AF-A0AAV1QFW8-F1
#
_entry.id   AF-A0AAV1QFW8-F1
#
_cell.length_a   1.000
_cell.length_b   1.000
_cell.length_c   1.000
_cell.angle_alpha   90.00
_cell.angle_beta   90.00
_cell.angle_gamma   90.00
#
_symmetry.space_group_name_H-M   'P 1'
#
loop_
_entity.id
_entity.type
_entity.pdbx_description
1 polymer ?
#
loop_
_entity_poly.entity_id
_entity_poly.type
_entity_poly.pdbx_seq_one_letter_code
_entity_poly.pdbx_strand_id
1 'polypeptide(L)'
;STELLVVHLCSFDESAACSSLLDINTVAGSRYMSNTQGEHEWPLHVARLYHSSYHFRSTVAGQADCSTDQNYAGALFTDYHFRFYRRCTD
;
A
#
# COMPACT_ATOMS: atom_id res chain seq x y z
N SER A 1 12.33 21.23 -14.23
CA SER A 1 11.25 20.31 -14.57
C SER A 1 11.12 19.32 -13.42
N THR A 2 10.00 19.25 -12.73
CA THR A 2 9.73 18.19 -11.76
C THR A 2 9.07 17.06 -12.52
N GLU A 3 9.75 15.92 -12.66
CA GLU A 3 9.19 14.75 -13.34
C GLU A 3 7.92 14.27 -12.62
N LEU A 4 6.92 13.78 -13.38
CA LEU A 4 5.65 13.35 -12.79
C LEU A 4 5.85 12.04 -12.03
N LEU A 5 5.61 12.08 -10.72
CA LEU A 5 5.69 10.91 -9.85
C LEU A 5 4.36 10.14 -9.86
N VAL A 6 4.47 8.82 -9.96
CA VAL A 6 3.36 7.88 -9.77
C VAL A 6 3.69 7.01 -8.58
N VAL A 7 2.70 6.80 -7.72
CA VAL A 7 2.85 5.88 -6.57
C VAL A 7 1.87 4.74 -6.77
N HIS A 8 2.37 3.51 -6.74
CA HIS A 8 1.60 2.28 -6.88
C HIS A 8 1.44 1.59 -5.53
N LEU A 9 0.27 0.99 -5.28
CA LEU A 9 0.07 0.05 -4.18
C LEU A 9 0.29 -1.37 -4.72
N CYS A 10 1.44 -1.96 -4.39
CA CYS A 10 1.88 -3.23 -4.97
C CYS A 10 1.43 -4.45 -4.18
N SER A 11 1.34 -4.33 -2.86
CA SER A 11 0.75 -5.37 -2.02
C SER A 11 0.30 -4.78 -0.68
N PHE A 12 -0.62 -5.47 -0.02
CA PHE A 12 -1.01 -5.18 1.35
C PHE A 12 -1.47 -6.46 2.05
N ASP A 13 -1.36 -6.46 3.37
CA ASP A 13 -1.89 -7.50 4.26
C ASP A 13 -2.71 -6.82 5.36
N GLU A 14 -4.01 -7.07 5.38
CA GLU A 14 -4.96 -6.63 6.41
C GLU A 14 -5.66 -7.82 7.11
N SER A 15 -5.07 -9.01 7.03
CA SER A 15 -5.73 -10.25 7.51
C SER A 15 -5.88 -10.33 9.03
N ALA A 16 -5.06 -9.61 9.78
CA ALA A 16 -5.03 -9.66 11.25
C ALA A 16 -5.91 -8.57 11.89
N ALA A 17 -7.23 -8.78 11.89
CA ALA A 17 -8.20 -7.89 12.54
C ALA A 17 -8.23 -8.05 14.08
N CYS A 18 -8.59 -6.97 14.80
CA CYS A 18 -8.78 -7.04 16.26
C CYS A 18 -10.08 -7.73 16.70
N SER A 19 -11.04 -7.92 15.80
CA SER A 19 -12.29 -8.62 16.09
C SER A 19 -12.71 -9.43 14.87
N SER A 20 -13.11 -10.68 15.09
CA SER A 20 -13.64 -11.58 14.05
C SER A 20 -15.03 -11.19 13.56
N LEU A 21 -15.71 -10.25 14.24
CA LEU A 21 -17.02 -9.72 13.85
C LEU A 21 -16.92 -8.58 12.84
N LEU A 22 -15.73 -8.00 12.67
CA LEU A 22 -15.49 -7.04 11.61
C LEU A 22 -15.29 -7.82 10.33
N ASP A 23 -16.32 -7.80 9.48
CA ASP A 23 -16.33 -8.52 8.22
C ASP A 23 -15.13 -8.10 7.34
N ILE A 24 -14.12 -8.98 7.31
CA ILE A 24 -12.91 -8.85 6.49
C ILE A 24 -13.27 -8.99 5.00
N ASN A 25 -14.37 -9.68 4.69
CA ASN A 25 -14.77 -10.05 3.33
C ASN A 25 -15.51 -8.93 2.58
N THR A 26 -16.00 -7.88 3.22
CA THR A 26 -16.67 -6.75 2.52
C THR A 26 -15.69 -5.74 1.89
N VAL A 27 -14.40 -6.05 1.79
CA VAL A 27 -13.35 -5.01 1.73
C VAL A 27 -12.21 -5.31 0.74
N ALA A 28 -11.70 -6.53 0.71
CA ALA A 28 -10.31 -6.76 0.29
C ALA A 28 -10.04 -6.65 -1.22
N GLY A 29 -11.08 -6.63 -2.07
CA GLY A 29 -10.90 -6.70 -3.53
C GLY A 29 -11.00 -5.36 -4.29
N SER A 30 -11.49 -4.28 -3.67
CA SER A 30 -11.85 -3.05 -4.42
C SER A 30 -11.61 -1.71 -3.71
N ARG A 31 -10.98 -1.69 -2.52
CA ARG A 31 -10.92 -0.46 -1.69
C ARG A 31 -9.82 0.53 -2.05
N TYR A 32 -8.73 0.09 -2.66
CA TYR A 32 -7.60 0.96 -2.95
C TYR A 32 -7.37 1.08 -4.45
N MET A 33 -7.14 2.31 -4.90
CA MET A 33 -6.63 2.54 -6.25
C MET A 33 -5.26 1.88 -6.39
N SER A 34 -5.01 1.25 -7.54
CA SER A 34 -3.73 0.61 -7.84
C SER A 34 -2.58 1.60 -7.94
N ASN A 35 -2.86 2.85 -8.33
CA ASN A 35 -1.91 3.95 -8.29
C ASN A 35 -2.61 5.31 -8.16
N THR A 36 -1.80 6.34 -7.87
CA THR A 36 -2.21 7.76 -7.94
C THR A 36 -1.17 8.56 -8.72
N GLN A 37 -1.60 9.63 -9.38
CA GLN A 37 -0.75 10.58 -10.11
C GLN A 37 -0.98 11.99 -9.55
N GLY A 38 0.09 12.71 -9.22
CA GLY A 38 -0.02 14.05 -8.63
C GLY A 38 -0.21 14.00 -7.11
N GLU A 39 -1.44 14.18 -6.62
CA GLU A 39 -1.72 14.07 -5.18
C GLU A 39 -1.85 12.59 -4.77
N HIS A 40 -1.12 12.20 -3.72
CA HIS A 40 -0.91 10.81 -3.33
C HIS A 40 -1.59 10.51 -1.98
N GLU A 41 -2.86 10.11 -2.00
CA GLU A 41 -3.63 9.78 -0.80
C GLU A 41 -4.16 8.33 -0.84
N TRP A 42 -3.96 7.59 0.25
CA TRP A 42 -4.59 6.29 0.48
C TRP A 42 -5.21 6.23 1.89
N PRO A 43 -6.53 6.01 2.01
CA PRO A 43 -7.20 5.91 3.31
C PRO A 43 -6.98 4.53 3.96
N LEU A 44 -5.81 4.32 4.56
CA LEU A 44 -5.42 3.03 5.15
C LEU A 44 -6.27 2.68 6.37
N HIS A 45 -6.85 1.48 6.41
CA HIS A 45 -7.75 1.05 7.50
C HIS A 45 -7.00 0.46 8.70
N VAL A 46 -5.92 1.10 9.14
CA VAL A 46 -5.02 0.57 10.18
C VAL A 46 -5.69 0.45 11.55
N ALA A 47 -6.67 1.32 11.84
CA ALA A 47 -7.24 1.48 13.18
C ALA A 47 -8.06 0.28 13.69
N ARG A 48 -8.47 -0.64 12.80
CA ARG A 48 -9.24 -1.85 13.15
C ARG A 48 -8.38 -3.12 13.24
N LEU A 49 -7.12 -3.03 12.83
CA LEU A 49 -6.23 -4.17 12.66
C LEU A 49 -5.27 -4.29 13.83
N TYR A 50 -4.92 -5.52 14.19
CA TYR A 50 -3.83 -5.84 15.10
C TYR A 50 -2.48 -5.63 14.39
N HIS A 51 -2.41 -6.14 13.16
CA HIS A 51 -1.26 -6.02 12.29
C HIS A 51 -1.74 -5.73 10.87
N SER A 52 -1.07 -4.78 10.21
CA SER A 52 -1.25 -4.55 8.79
C SER A 52 0.04 -4.12 8.13
N SER A 53 0.19 -4.45 6.86
CA SER A 53 1.33 -4.03 6.05
C SER A 53 0.90 -3.52 4.68
N TYR A 54 1.59 -2.52 4.18
CA TYR A 54 1.36 -1.93 2.86
C TYR A 54 2.70 -1.70 2.18
N HIS A 55 2.77 -2.09 0.91
CA HIS A 55 3.93 -1.90 0.05
C HIS A 55 3.55 -0.96 -1.08
N PHE A 56 4.14 0.23 -1.05
CA PHE A 56 4.04 1.20 -2.13
C PHE A 56 5.33 1.26 -2.93
N ARG A 57 5.20 1.59 -4.21
CA ARG A 57 6.33 1.86 -5.10
C ARG A 57 6.15 3.23 -5.72
N SER A 58 7.10 4.13 -5.51
CA SER A 58 7.16 5.41 -6.23
C SER A 58 8.09 5.28 -7.44
N THR A 59 7.68 5.89 -8.54
CA THR A 59 8.42 5.86 -9.80
C THR A 59 8.07 7.10 -10.61
N VAL A 60 8.95 7.48 -11.53
CA VAL A 60 8.56 8.40 -12.60
C VAL A 60 7.53 7.71 -13.49
N ALA A 61 6.54 8.48 -13.97
CA ALA A 61 5.48 7.96 -14.82
C ALA A 61 6.02 7.18 -16.02
N GLY A 62 5.60 5.92 -16.13
CA GLY A 62 5.97 5.02 -17.23
C GLY A 62 7.34 4.35 -17.10
N GLN A 63 8.11 4.60 -16.04
CA GLN A 63 9.43 3.98 -15.88
C GLN A 63 9.41 2.62 -15.17
N ALA A 64 8.49 2.42 -14.23
CA ALA A 64 8.34 1.17 -13.49
C ALA A 64 6.89 0.99 -13.01
N ASP A 65 6.61 -0.20 -12.52
CA ASP A 65 5.37 -0.59 -11.86
C ASP A 65 5.64 -1.72 -10.83
N CYS A 66 4.58 -2.30 -10.28
CA CYS A 66 4.67 -3.38 -9.29
C CYS A 66 5.22 -4.70 -9.82
N SER A 67 5.27 -4.88 -11.14
CA SER A 67 5.85 -6.06 -11.79
C SER A 67 7.32 -5.88 -12.18
N THR A 68 7.82 -4.64 -12.12
CA THR A 68 9.21 -4.32 -12.47
C THR A 68 10.19 -5.01 -11.53
N ASP A 69 11.22 -5.62 -12.11
CA ASP A 69 12.24 -6.42 -11.42
C ASP A 69 12.94 -5.62 -10.32
N GLN A 70 13.16 -6.27 -9.16
CA GLN A 70 13.78 -5.65 -7.98
C GLN A 70 15.21 -5.16 -8.23
N ASN A 71 15.91 -5.69 -9.23
CA ASN A 71 17.25 -5.26 -9.61
C ASN A 71 17.31 -3.77 -10.07
N TYR A 72 16.17 -3.17 -10.42
CA TYR A 72 16.08 -1.76 -10.77
C TYR A 72 15.73 -0.84 -9.59
N ALA A 73 15.67 -1.38 -8.37
CA ALA A 73 15.44 -0.59 -7.16
C ALA A 73 16.52 0.48 -6.98
N GLY A 74 16.11 1.70 -6.68
CA GLY A 74 16.99 2.87 -6.56
C GLY A 74 17.42 3.49 -7.89
N ALA A 75 17.20 2.80 -9.02
CA ALA A 75 17.45 3.33 -10.36
C ALA A 75 16.16 3.81 -11.03
N LEU A 76 15.10 2.99 -11.03
CA LEU A 76 13.82 3.30 -11.68
C LEU A 76 12.70 3.60 -10.68
N PHE A 77 12.79 3.06 -9.47
CA PHE A 77 11.76 3.20 -8.46
C PHE A 77 12.31 3.16 -7.03
N THR A 78 11.50 3.61 -6.09
CA THR A 78 11.73 3.47 -4.64
C THR A 78 10.56 2.76 -4.00
N ASP A 79 10.85 1.73 -3.19
CA ASP A 79 9.82 1.01 -2.42
C ASP A 79 9.66 1.62 -1.02
N TYR A 80 8.41 1.71 -0.57
CA TYR A 80 8.02 2.10 0.79
C TYR A 80 7.20 0.99 1.42
N HIS A 81 7.66 0.52 2.58
CA HIS A 81 6.98 -0.51 3.36
C HIS A 81 6.48 0.10 4.66
N PHE A 82 5.16 0.18 4.81
CA PHE A 82 4.51 0.62 6.04
C PHE A 82 4.02 -0.59 6.78
N ARG A 83 4.35 -0.68 8.07
CA ARG A 83 3.88 -1.74 8.97
C ARG A 83 3.28 -1.09 10.19
N PHE A 84 2.02 -1.43 10.47
CA PHE A 84 1.28 -0.92 11.61
C PHE A 84 1.01 -2.06 12.57
N TYR A 85 1.35 -1.83 13.83
CA TYR A 85 1.12 -2.76 14.93
C TYR A 85 0.30 -2.05 15.99
N ARG A 86 -0.77 -2.69 16.43
CA ARG A 86 -1.64 -2.19 17.48
C ARG A 86 -2.03 -3.33 18.39
N ARG A 87 -1.93 -3.10 19.70
CA ARG A 87 -2.49 -4.02 20.68
C ARG A 87 -4.01 -3.85 20.69
N CYS A 88 -4.74 -4.93 20.45
CA CYS A 88 -6.18 -4.94 20.62
C CYS A 88 -6.50 -4.91 22.12
N THR A 89 -7.47 -4.09 22.50
CA THR A 89 -8.10 -4.13 23.81
C THR A 89 -9.41 -4.87 23.65
N ASP A 90 -9.71 -5.78 24.57
CA ASP A 90 -11.01 -6.46 24.65
C ASP A 90 -12.16 -5.47 24.93
#